data_AF-A0A8I5UAT8-F1
#
_entry.id   AF-A0A8I5UAT8-F1
#
_cell.length_a   1.000
_cell.length_b   1.000
_cell.length_c   1.000
_cell.angle_alpha   90.00
_cell.angle_beta   90.00
_cell.angle_gamma   90.00
#
_symmetry.space_group_name_H-M   'P 1'
#
loop_
_entity.id
_entity.type
_entity.pdbx_description
1 polymer ?
#
loop_
_entity_poly.entity_id
_entity_poly.type
_entity_poly.pdbx_seq_one_letter_code
_entity_poly.pdbx_strand_id
1 'polypeptide(L)' 'MIARRNPEALRFLPDEARSLPPPKLTDPRLLYVGFLGYCSGLIDNLIGRGRSRQLKKTYGEIFEKFHPVR' A
#
# COMPACT_ATOMS: atom_id res chain seq x y z
N MET A 1 -7.08 -30.61 9.18
CA MET A 1 -6.77 -29.56 10.20
C MET A 1 -8.01 -28.85 10.76
N ILE A 2 -9.21 -29.01 10.17
CA ILE A 2 -10.44 -28.34 10.65
C ILE A 2 -10.87 -28.81 12.06
N ALA A 3 -10.73 -30.10 12.38
CA ALA A 3 -11.15 -30.67 13.67
C ALA A 3 -10.25 -30.33 14.88
N ARG A 4 -9.03 -29.83 14.67
CA ARG A 4 -8.11 -29.41 15.77
C ARG A 4 -8.13 -27.89 15.99
N ARG A 5 -8.90 -27.15 15.21
CA ARG A 5 -8.99 -25.69 15.35
C ARG A 5 -9.93 -25.41 16.50
N ASN A 6 -9.36 -24.92 17.61
CA ASN A 6 -9.97 -24.25 18.77
C ASN A 6 -11.53 -24.28 18.86
N PRO A 7 -12.13 -24.75 19.98
CA PRO A 7 -13.59 -24.76 20.16
C PRO A 7 -14.25 -23.37 20.04
N GLU A 8 -13.50 -22.29 20.21
CA GLU A 8 -13.97 -20.91 20.05
C GLU A 8 -13.96 -20.46 18.58
N ALA A 9 -15.13 -20.52 17.92
CA ALA A 9 -15.30 -20.35 16.48
C ALA A 9 -14.82 -19.00 15.89
N LEU A 10 -14.75 -17.93 16.71
CA LEU A 10 -14.40 -16.57 16.25
C LEU A 10 -12.97 -16.15 16.60
N ARG A 11 -12.18 -17.03 17.22
CA ARG A 11 -10.86 -16.66 17.71
C ARG A 11 -9.80 -16.87 16.63
N PHE A 12 -9.34 -15.76 16.04
CA PHE A 12 -8.34 -15.75 14.97
C PHE A 12 -7.03 -16.46 15.37
N LEU A 13 -6.51 -16.20 16.58
CA LEU A 13 -5.35 -16.86 17.17
C LEU A 13 -5.73 -17.55 18.51
N PRO A 14 -5.46 -18.85 18.69
CA PRO A 14 -5.72 -19.57 19.95
C PRO A 14 -4.79 -19.07 21.08
N ASP A 15 -5.17 -19.25 22.34
CA ASP A 15 -4.36 -18.80 23.50
C ASP A 15 -2.95 -19.43 23.48
N GLU A 16 -2.84 -20.66 23.00
CA GLU A 16 -1.59 -21.41 22.85
C GLU A 16 -0.62 -20.73 21.88
N ALA A 17 -1.12 -19.93 20.93
CA ALA A 17 -0.28 -19.20 19.98
C ALA A 17 0.59 -18.11 20.64
N ARG A 18 0.26 -17.69 21.87
CA ARG A 18 1.07 -16.74 22.66
C ARG A 18 2.39 -17.34 23.14
N SER A 19 2.47 -18.67 23.23
CA SER A 19 3.69 -19.37 23.64
C SER A 19 4.71 -19.52 22.50
N LEU A 20 4.29 -19.31 21.25
CA LEU A 20 5.16 -19.35 20.09
C LEU A 20 5.94 -18.04 19.97
N PRO A 21 7.20 -18.08 19.48
CA PRO A 21 7.95 -16.87 19.21
C PRO A 21 7.20 -16.05 18.14
N PRO A 22 6.91 -14.76 18.38
CA PRO A 22 6.25 -13.93 17.38
C PRO A 22 7.15 -13.76 16.15
N PRO A 23 6.56 -13.58 14.95
CA PRO A 23 7.33 -13.25 13.76
C PRO A 23 8.09 -11.93 13.97
N LYS A 24 9.32 -11.88 13.48
CA LYS A 24 10.15 -10.68 13.58
C LYS A 24 9.64 -9.64 12.58
N LEU A 25 9.83 -8.37 12.91
CA LEU A 25 9.45 -7.28 12.01
C LEU A 25 10.24 -7.28 10.68
N THR A 26 11.40 -7.94 10.67
CA THR A 26 12.27 -8.09 9.50
C THR A 26 12.08 -9.42 8.77
N ASP A 27 11.03 -10.18 9.08
CA ASP A 27 10.77 -11.44 8.39
C ASP A 27 10.51 -11.19 6.90
N PRO A 28 11.15 -11.94 5.98
CA PRO A 28 10.98 -11.75 4.53
C PRO A 28 9.53 -11.81 4.05
N ARG A 29 8.67 -12.57 4.77
CA ARG A 29 7.24 -12.65 4.49
C ARG A 29 6.51 -11.34 4.79
N LEU A 30 6.85 -10.68 5.90
CA LEU A 30 6.26 -9.40 6.26
C LEU A 30 6.74 -8.29 5.32
N LEU A 31 8.03 -8.32 4.96
CA LEU A 31 8.59 -7.44 3.93
C LEU A 31 7.86 -7.61 2.59
N TYR A 32 7.58 -8.85 2.18
CA TYR A 32 6.83 -9.12 0.96
C TYR A 32 5.39 -8.60 1.02
N VAL A 33 4.69 -8.75 2.15
CA VAL A 33 3.34 -8.16 2.34
C VAL A 33 3.40 -6.63 2.25
N GLY A 34 4.42 -6.00 2.85
CA GLY A 34 4.66 -4.57 2.72
C GLY A 34 4.92 -4.15 1.27
N PHE A 35 5.71 -4.92 0.53
CA PHE A 35 5.95 -4.71 -0.90
C PHE A 35 4.67 -4.84 -1.73
N LEU A 36 3.82 -5.82 -1.46
CA LEU A 36 2.52 -5.95 -2.11
C LEU A 36 1.62 -4.74 -1.83
N GLY A 37 1.62 -4.21 -0.60
CA GLY A 37 0.92 -2.97 -0.25
C GLY A 37 1.44 -1.76 -1.02
N TYR A 38 2.77 -1.68 -1.21
CA TYR A 38 3.39 -0.63 -2.02
C TYR A 38 2.97 -0.72 -3.49
N CYS A 39 2.99 -1.91 -4.09
CA CYS A 39 2.50 -2.12 -5.45
C CYS A 39 1.01 -1.81 -5.59
N SER A 40 0.20 -2.16 -4.59
CA SER A 40 -1.23 -1.81 -4.56
C SER A 40 -1.42 -0.28 -4.60
N GLY A 41 -0.66 0.47 -3.80
CA GLY A 41 -0.68 1.93 -3.82
C GLY A 41 -0.28 2.52 -5.17
N LEU A 42 0.75 1.95 -5.83
CA LEU A 42 1.14 2.40 -7.19
C LEU A 42 0.04 2.14 -8.22
N ILE A 43 -0.59 0.97 -8.16
CA ILE A 43 -1.68 0.58 -9.06
C ILE A 43 -2.92 1.44 -8.81
N ASP A 44 -3.26 1.72 -7.56
CA ASP A 44 -4.39 2.58 -7.20
C ASP A 44 -4.20 4.02 -7.71
N ASN A 45 -2.98 4.55 -7.60
CA ASN A 45 -2.60 5.85 -8.19
C ASN A 45 -2.65 5.85 -9.73
N LEU A 46 -2.40 4.71 -10.37
CA LEU A 46 -2.49 4.56 -11.82
C LEU A 46 -3.95 4.52 -12.29
N ILE A 47 -4.78 3.69 -11.64
CA ILE A 47 -6.19 3.49 -11.98
C ILE A 47 -7.04 4.73 -11.66
N GLY A 48 -6.75 5.43 -10.56
CA GLY A 48 -7.44 6.64 -10.12
C GLY A 48 -7.26 7.89 -11.01
N ARG A 49 -6.75 7.73 -12.24
CA ARG A 49 -6.25 8.78 -13.15
C ARG A 49 -4.91 9.38 -12.72
N GLY A 50 -3.86 8.57 -12.85
CA GLY A 50 -2.52 9.02 -13.25
C GLY A 50 -1.98 10.29 -12.58
N ARG A 51 -2.13 10.44 -11.26
CA ARG A 51 -1.29 11.39 -10.52
C ARG A 51 0.00 10.71 -10.13
N SER A 52 0.72 10.19 -11.11
CA SER A 52 2.15 9.97 -10.99
C SER A 52 2.81 11.34 -10.92
N ARG A 53 2.65 12.03 -9.78
CA ARG A 53 3.31 13.27 -9.37
C ARG A 53 3.77 14.11 -10.57
N GLN A 54 2.86 14.41 -11.52
CA GLN A 54 3.17 15.38 -12.55
C GLN A 54 3.32 16.67 -11.76
N LEU A 55 4.57 17.06 -11.54
CA LEU A 55 4.91 18.33 -10.94
C LEU A 55 4.11 19.35 -11.75
N LYS A 56 3.08 19.94 -11.12
CA LYS A 56 2.40 21.06 -11.74
C LYS A 56 3.46 22.14 -11.84
N LYS A 57 4.05 22.31 -13.03
CA LYS A 57 4.97 23.39 -13.31
C LYS A 57 4.26 24.68 -12.91
N THR A 58 4.88 25.45 -12.02
CA THR A 58 4.34 26.74 -11.59
C THR A 58 4.21 27.63 -12.83
N TYR A 59 3.21 28.53 -12.86
CA TYR A 59 3.01 29.46 -13.99
C TYR A 59 4.27 30.26 -14.39
N GLY A 60 5.32 30.31 -13.54
CA GLY A 60 6.62 30.88 -13.87
C GLY A 60 7.49 30.05 -14.82
N GLU A 61 7.22 28.77 -15.04
CA GLU A 61 7.98 27.91 -15.98
C GLU A 61 7.31 27.78 -17.36
N ILE A 62 6.06 28.24 -17.50
CA ILE A 62 5.26 28.15 -18.72
C ILE A 62 5.18 29.56 -19.33
N PHE A 63 6.31 30.08 -19.80
CA PHE A 63 6.35 31.40 -20.41
C PHE A 63 5.96 31.29 -21.89
N GLU A 64 4.65 31.39 -22.17
CA GLU A 64 4.14 31.48 -23.54
C GLU A 64 4.01 32.96 -23.94
N LYS A 65 4.36 33.29 -25.19
CA LYS A 65 4.32 34.67 -25.68
C LYS A 65 2.87 35.08 -25.92
N PHE A 66 2.33 36.00 -25.12
CA PHE A 66 0.96 36.46 -25.26
C PHE A 66 0.77 37.26 -26.55
N HIS A 67 -0.14 36.81 -27.41
CA HIS A 67 -0.53 37.50 -28.65
C HIS A 67 -1.91 38.13 -28.47
N PRO A 68 -2.01 39.45 -28.24
CA PRO A 68 -3.29 40.12 -28.11
C PRO A 68 -4.01 40.18 -29.47
N VAL A 69 -5.29 39.81 -29.48
CA VAL A 69 -6.18 40.03 -30.62
C VAL A 69 -6.52 41.53 -30.65
N ARG A 70 -6.00 42.23 -31.65
CA ARG A 70 -6.36 43.61 -31.99
C ARG A 70 -7.40 43.59 -33.09
#